data_AF-A0A3A0D7J3-F1
#
_entry.id   AF-A0A3A0D7J3-F1
#
_cell.length_a   1.000
_cell.length_b   1.000
_cell.length_c   1.000
_cell.angle_alpha   90.00
_cell.angle_beta   90.00
_cell.angle_gamma   90.00
#
_symmetry.space_group_name_H-M   'P 1'
#
loop_
_entity.id
_entity.type
_entity.pdbx_description
1 polymer ?
#
loop_
_entity_poly.entity_id
_entity_poly.type
_entity_poly.pdbx_seq_one_letter_code
_entity_poly.pdbx_strand_id
1 'polypeptide(L)'
;CSSAGDDALWALGELALERGDYSRARMAWARVNPATAGGLIAYPGSPIPLAEVRARLALAAIREGDLRAAERAVEAIRTEHGEAQGRLGGRTVVLGQWLGEELARTAATLAREAAAREWPTLYGNNRRTSVSPATAPRGAGYEQRWSAPIDGAPGASRSAGPTVFPVAAGNVAYVPSGRSILSINLAAPQGTPQVLATWDDEDAAVAAARLTINDGLLFALNPAANRIVGFDLQRDAAIALDRRGDGASYCGHVVADGSQVLACEITPGPAVKASVVCFDRWRGDGRWKRTLGWTFAEADASRPSPLVAELSYDGAVVYAGTSLGMIAAFRAEDGEPLWLRTYDRRRAEGSAASCACRIAGSLLVALPADSAEVLALDAATGDLRWSRARSSSGDGLLAVDEQHVLMQGERLGRLQLMNGDADPLWGASVKGCAGAAAVAGELIFWPTTRDIRLVDRRTGEPTGESAPLAAPGGANLAVVEFQDKDGRLSQLLLAAGAAQLTAYRRIEAADGRPAAADRPADVNGPEK
;
A
#
# COMPACT_ATOMS: atom_id res chain seq x y z
N CYS A 1 -32.74 -41.43 -26.14
CA CYS A 1 -31.39 -40.86 -26.09
C CYS A 1 -30.73 -41.32 -24.79
N SER A 2 -29.52 -41.87 -24.83
CA SER A 2 -28.84 -42.37 -23.62
C SER A 2 -28.32 -41.21 -22.77
N SER A 3 -28.62 -41.19 -21.46
CA SER A 3 -28.12 -40.22 -20.47
C SER A 3 -26.59 -40.24 -20.26
N ALA A 4 -25.87 -41.10 -20.96
CA ALA A 4 -24.41 -41.16 -20.86
C ALA A 4 -23.72 -39.87 -21.35
N GLY A 5 -24.38 -39.08 -22.23
CA GLY A 5 -23.77 -37.89 -22.84
C GLY A 5 -23.69 -36.68 -21.92
N ASP A 6 -24.79 -36.36 -21.24
CA ASP A 6 -24.86 -35.30 -20.25
C ASP A 6 -24.13 -35.68 -18.95
N ASP A 7 -24.24 -36.93 -18.49
CA ASP A 7 -23.43 -37.43 -17.36
C ASP A 7 -21.93 -37.31 -17.63
N ALA A 8 -21.48 -37.62 -18.86
CA ALA A 8 -20.09 -37.47 -19.25
C ALA A 8 -19.64 -36.01 -19.33
N LEU A 9 -20.47 -35.11 -19.89
CA LEU A 9 -20.19 -33.67 -19.91
C LEU A 9 -20.14 -33.09 -18.50
N TRP A 10 -21.02 -33.53 -17.62
CA TRP A 10 -21.06 -33.15 -16.22
C TRP A 10 -19.77 -33.57 -15.50
N ALA A 11 -19.42 -34.85 -15.58
CA ALA A 11 -18.21 -35.39 -14.96
C ALA A 11 -16.92 -34.78 -15.55
N LEU A 12 -16.88 -34.51 -16.86
CA LEU A 12 -15.75 -33.85 -17.49
C LEU A 12 -15.55 -32.44 -16.96
N GLY A 13 -16.64 -31.71 -16.70
CA GLY A 13 -16.59 -30.39 -16.09
C GLY A 13 -16.06 -30.42 -14.66
N GLU A 14 -16.52 -31.37 -13.84
CA GLU A 14 -16.01 -31.57 -12.47
C GLU A 14 -14.51 -31.88 -12.47
N LEU A 15 -14.06 -32.81 -13.31
CA LEU A 15 -12.63 -33.15 -13.44
C LEU A 15 -11.77 -31.98 -13.93
N ALA A 16 -12.30 -31.14 -14.83
CA ALA A 16 -11.58 -29.95 -15.30
C ALA A 16 -11.50 -28.89 -14.20
N LEU A 17 -12.57 -28.69 -13.43
CA LEU A 17 -12.58 -27.78 -12.28
C LEU A 17 -11.55 -28.21 -11.22
N GLU A 18 -11.50 -29.50 -10.87
CA GLU A 18 -10.53 -30.05 -9.91
C GLU A 18 -9.07 -29.83 -10.33
N ARG A 19 -8.80 -29.78 -11.64
CA ARG A 19 -7.48 -29.51 -12.21
C ARG A 19 -7.17 -28.03 -12.36
N GLY A 20 -8.11 -27.14 -12.02
CA GLY A 20 -7.99 -25.70 -12.22
C GLY A 20 -8.15 -25.24 -13.67
N ASP A 21 -8.65 -26.10 -14.57
CA ASP A 21 -8.91 -25.76 -15.98
C ASP A 21 -10.35 -25.25 -16.13
N TYR A 22 -10.58 -24.01 -15.69
CA TYR A 22 -11.90 -23.39 -15.61
C TYR A 22 -12.55 -23.19 -16.98
N SER A 23 -11.75 -22.87 -18.01
CA SER A 23 -12.24 -22.73 -19.39
C SER A 23 -12.81 -24.05 -19.91
N ARG A 24 -12.08 -25.16 -19.73
CA ARG A 24 -12.55 -26.48 -20.13
C ARG A 24 -13.76 -26.95 -19.31
N ALA A 25 -13.82 -26.61 -18.02
CA ALA A 25 -14.97 -26.89 -17.19
C ALA A 25 -16.24 -26.20 -17.72
N ARG A 26 -16.14 -24.90 -18.05
CA ARG A 26 -17.26 -24.15 -18.65
C ARG A 26 -17.69 -24.70 -20.00
N MET A 27 -16.75 -25.04 -20.88
CA MET A 27 -17.08 -25.64 -22.18
C MET A 27 -17.85 -26.95 -22.03
N ALA A 28 -17.52 -27.78 -21.03
CA ALA A 28 -18.22 -29.04 -20.78
C ALA A 28 -19.63 -28.79 -20.24
N TRP A 29 -19.78 -27.97 -19.20
CA TRP A 29 -21.08 -27.70 -18.58
C TRP A 29 -22.02 -26.88 -19.47
N ALA A 30 -21.52 -25.95 -20.27
CA ALA A 30 -22.33 -25.18 -21.21
C ALA A 30 -23.09 -26.09 -22.19
N ARG A 31 -22.50 -27.24 -22.54
CA ARG A 31 -23.08 -28.23 -23.46
C ARG A 31 -24.09 -29.17 -22.81
N VAL A 32 -24.27 -29.14 -21.49
CA VAL A 32 -25.28 -29.96 -20.79
C VAL A 32 -26.70 -29.50 -21.12
N ASN A 33 -26.90 -28.20 -21.36
CA ASN A 33 -28.21 -27.64 -21.66
C ASN A 33 -28.15 -26.65 -22.85
N PRO A 34 -29.09 -26.70 -23.82
CA PRO A 34 -29.13 -25.77 -24.95
C PRO A 34 -29.21 -24.30 -24.52
N ALA A 35 -29.88 -24.00 -23.41
CA ALA A 35 -30.01 -22.64 -22.88
C ALA A 35 -28.67 -22.03 -22.45
N THR A 36 -27.65 -22.85 -22.19
CA THR A 36 -26.31 -22.42 -21.77
C THR A 36 -25.25 -22.59 -22.85
N ALA A 37 -25.59 -23.21 -23.99
CA ALA A 37 -24.61 -23.67 -24.97
C ALA A 37 -23.94 -22.55 -25.77
N GLY A 38 -24.57 -21.36 -25.87
CA GLY A 38 -23.96 -20.19 -26.50
C GLY A 38 -23.48 -20.42 -27.94
N GLY A 39 -24.18 -21.26 -28.71
CA GLY A 39 -23.80 -21.64 -30.08
C GLY A 39 -23.04 -22.97 -30.21
N LEU A 40 -22.69 -23.62 -29.10
CA LEU A 40 -22.13 -24.98 -29.10
C LEU A 40 -23.21 -26.05 -29.29
N ILE A 41 -22.80 -27.23 -29.76
CA ILE A 41 -23.65 -28.42 -29.79
C ILE A 41 -23.87 -28.89 -28.34
N ALA A 42 -25.09 -28.74 -27.86
CA ALA A 42 -25.54 -29.15 -26.54
C ALA A 42 -26.38 -30.44 -26.57
N TYR A 43 -26.42 -31.12 -25.43
CA TYR A 43 -27.27 -32.28 -25.22
C TYR A 43 -28.76 -31.85 -25.17
N PRO A 44 -29.64 -32.44 -25.99
CA PRO A 44 -31.04 -32.07 -26.00
C PRO A 44 -31.77 -32.69 -24.79
N GLY A 45 -32.26 -31.84 -23.87
CA GLY A 45 -33.16 -32.26 -22.80
C GLY A 45 -32.50 -33.05 -21.66
N SER A 46 -31.37 -32.57 -21.14
CA SER A 46 -30.76 -33.15 -19.93
C SER A 46 -31.71 -33.05 -18.72
N PRO A 47 -31.81 -34.09 -17.86
CA PRO A 47 -32.55 -34.02 -16.61
C PRO A 47 -31.80 -33.25 -15.51
N ILE A 48 -30.54 -32.86 -15.75
CA ILE A 48 -29.77 -32.05 -14.83
C ILE A 48 -30.43 -30.66 -14.73
N PRO A 49 -30.77 -30.18 -13.52
CA PRO A 49 -31.45 -28.90 -13.35
C PRO A 49 -30.65 -27.74 -13.95
N LEU A 50 -31.31 -26.87 -14.71
CA LEU A 50 -30.67 -25.71 -15.35
C LEU A 50 -30.00 -24.78 -14.31
N ALA A 51 -30.62 -24.60 -13.15
CA ALA A 51 -30.05 -23.84 -12.04
C ALA A 51 -28.69 -24.41 -11.61
N GLU A 52 -28.54 -25.74 -11.65
CA GLU A 52 -27.35 -26.44 -11.23
C GLU A 52 -26.21 -26.35 -12.28
N VAL A 53 -26.57 -26.38 -13.57
CA VAL A 53 -25.64 -26.09 -14.67
C VAL A 53 -25.15 -24.64 -14.60
N ARG A 54 -26.07 -23.67 -14.45
CA ARG A 54 -25.74 -22.25 -14.32
C ARG A 54 -24.88 -21.97 -13.09
N ALA A 55 -25.15 -22.63 -11.97
CA ALA A 55 -24.35 -22.50 -10.75
C ALA A 55 -22.89 -22.91 -10.95
N ARG A 56 -22.65 -23.99 -11.71
CA ARG A 56 -21.30 -24.46 -12.04
C ARG A 56 -20.56 -23.55 -13.01
N LEU A 57 -21.27 -23.01 -14.01
CA LEU A 57 -20.73 -21.98 -14.91
C LEU A 57 -20.34 -20.71 -14.15
N ALA A 58 -21.18 -20.27 -13.21
CA ALA A 58 -20.90 -19.14 -12.33
C ALA A 58 -19.69 -19.42 -11.43
N LEU A 59 -19.62 -20.61 -10.81
CA LEU A 59 -18.49 -21.00 -9.96
C LEU A 59 -17.17 -21.02 -10.75
N ALA A 60 -17.16 -21.56 -11.96
CA ALA A 60 -15.97 -21.54 -12.80
C ALA A 60 -15.56 -20.10 -13.17
N ALA A 61 -16.51 -19.22 -13.49
CA ALA A 61 -16.21 -17.81 -13.74
C ALA A 61 -15.64 -17.09 -12.51
N ILE A 62 -16.18 -17.38 -11.31
CA ILE A 62 -15.62 -16.87 -10.03
C ILE A 62 -14.18 -17.34 -9.85
N ARG A 63 -13.90 -18.64 -10.03
CA ARG A 63 -12.56 -19.22 -9.85
C ARG A 63 -11.55 -18.76 -10.89
N GLU A 64 -12.01 -18.43 -12.09
CA GLU A 64 -11.21 -17.84 -13.16
C GLU A 64 -10.94 -16.33 -12.95
N GLY A 65 -11.70 -15.68 -12.07
CA GLY A 65 -11.60 -14.24 -11.81
C GLY A 65 -12.35 -13.36 -12.80
N ASP A 66 -13.19 -13.92 -13.68
CA ASP A 66 -14.07 -13.16 -14.57
C ASP A 66 -15.31 -12.68 -13.79
N LEU A 67 -15.11 -11.61 -13.01
CA LEU A 67 -16.14 -11.07 -12.11
C LEU A 67 -17.39 -10.61 -12.87
N ARG A 68 -17.25 -10.04 -14.07
CA ARG A 68 -18.40 -9.58 -14.86
C ARG A 68 -19.25 -10.72 -15.38
N ALA A 69 -18.63 -11.82 -15.82
CA ALA A 69 -19.38 -13.01 -16.21
C ALA A 69 -20.03 -13.67 -14.99
N ALA A 70 -19.31 -13.73 -13.86
CA ALA A 70 -19.82 -14.27 -12.61
C ALA A 70 -21.02 -13.48 -12.06
N GLU A 71 -20.94 -12.15 -12.00
CA GLU A 71 -22.03 -11.25 -11.57
C GLU A 71 -23.31 -11.50 -12.36
N ARG A 72 -23.22 -11.50 -13.69
CA ARG A 72 -24.36 -11.78 -14.56
C ARG A 72 -24.96 -13.16 -14.32
N ALA A 73 -24.10 -14.18 -14.14
CA ALA A 73 -24.56 -15.54 -13.91
C ALA A 73 -25.23 -15.71 -12.54
N VAL A 74 -24.67 -15.11 -11.48
CA VAL A 74 -25.26 -15.11 -10.13
C VAL A 74 -26.61 -14.39 -10.13
N GLU A 75 -26.70 -13.24 -10.80
CA GLU A 75 -27.94 -12.47 -10.88
C GLU A 75 -29.04 -13.22 -11.64
N ALA A 76 -28.68 -13.89 -12.74
CA ALA A 76 -29.63 -14.75 -13.46
C ALA A 76 -30.15 -15.91 -12.59
N ILE A 77 -29.29 -16.54 -11.78
CA ILE A 77 -29.71 -17.59 -10.84
C ILE A 77 -30.64 -17.02 -9.77
N ARG A 78 -30.35 -15.84 -9.20
CA ARG A 78 -31.21 -15.21 -8.20
C ARG A 78 -32.58 -14.85 -8.74
N THR A 79 -32.62 -14.33 -9.98
CA THR A 79 -33.85 -13.89 -10.63
C THR A 79 -34.71 -15.07 -11.08
N GLU A 80 -34.11 -16.07 -11.72
CA GLU A 80 -34.85 -17.17 -12.37
C GLU A 80 -34.99 -18.41 -11.47
N HIS A 81 -34.14 -18.55 -10.46
CA HIS A 81 -34.00 -19.75 -9.63
C HIS A 81 -33.67 -19.42 -8.15
N GLY A 82 -34.25 -18.35 -7.60
CA GLY A 82 -33.85 -17.78 -6.30
C GLY A 82 -33.83 -18.76 -5.12
N GLU A 83 -34.74 -19.74 -5.09
CA GLU A 83 -34.84 -20.75 -4.02
C GLU A 83 -34.14 -22.09 -4.37
N ALA A 84 -33.50 -22.19 -5.54
CA ALA A 84 -32.90 -23.43 -5.98
C ALA A 84 -31.75 -23.86 -5.06
N GLN A 85 -31.86 -25.08 -4.53
CA GLN A 85 -30.84 -25.71 -3.72
C GLN A 85 -30.00 -26.66 -4.56
N GLY A 86 -28.71 -26.76 -4.24
CA GLY A 86 -27.80 -27.71 -4.88
C GLY A 86 -26.57 -27.97 -4.00
N ARG A 87 -25.76 -28.95 -4.40
CA ARG A 87 -24.57 -29.34 -3.64
C ARG A 87 -23.32 -28.64 -4.18
N LEU A 88 -22.75 -27.71 -3.41
CA LEU A 88 -21.50 -27.01 -3.72
C LEU A 88 -20.55 -27.09 -2.52
N GLY A 89 -19.25 -27.30 -2.76
CA GLY A 89 -18.25 -27.37 -1.67
C GLY A 89 -18.56 -28.44 -0.60
N GLY A 90 -19.20 -29.53 -1.00
CA GLY A 90 -19.59 -30.63 -0.11
C GLY A 90 -20.88 -30.38 0.71
N ARG A 91 -21.52 -29.21 0.61
CA ARG A 91 -22.72 -28.82 1.38
C ARG A 91 -23.92 -28.56 0.46
N THR A 92 -25.13 -28.76 0.97
CA THR A 92 -26.36 -28.29 0.31
C THR A 92 -26.54 -26.80 0.62
N VAL A 93 -26.67 -25.98 -0.42
CA VAL A 93 -26.74 -24.52 -0.29
C VAL A 93 -27.82 -23.95 -1.22
N VAL A 94 -28.35 -22.76 -0.89
CA VAL A 94 -29.12 -21.94 -1.83
C VAL A 94 -28.15 -21.33 -2.84
N LEU A 95 -28.26 -21.76 -4.10
CA LEU A 95 -27.22 -21.55 -5.11
C LEU A 95 -26.90 -20.06 -5.33
N GLY A 96 -27.93 -19.24 -5.56
CA GLY A 96 -27.76 -17.80 -5.84
C GLY A 96 -27.23 -16.99 -4.66
N GLN A 97 -27.54 -17.39 -3.42
CA GLN A 97 -27.00 -16.75 -2.23
C GLN A 97 -25.53 -17.09 -2.05
N TRP A 98 -25.21 -18.39 -1.99
CA TRP A 98 -23.87 -18.87 -1.71
C TRP A 98 -22.85 -18.43 -2.77
N LEU A 99 -23.22 -18.49 -4.05
CA LEU A 99 -22.35 -18.02 -5.14
C LEU A 99 -22.12 -16.50 -5.09
N GLY A 100 -23.11 -15.73 -4.64
CA GLY A 100 -22.93 -14.30 -4.45
C GLY A 100 -22.00 -13.96 -3.28
N GLU A 101 -22.04 -14.74 -2.20
CA GLU A 101 -21.08 -14.62 -1.10
C GLU A 101 -19.65 -15.00 -1.54
N GLU A 102 -19.49 -16.08 -2.32
CA GLU A 102 -18.18 -16.46 -2.89
C GLU A 102 -17.67 -15.39 -3.86
N LEU A 103 -18.54 -14.88 -4.75
CA LEU A 103 -18.20 -13.79 -5.67
C LEU A 103 -17.73 -12.55 -4.89
N ALA A 104 -18.45 -12.15 -3.84
CA ALA A 104 -18.05 -11.03 -3.00
C ALA A 104 -16.70 -11.27 -2.31
N ARG A 105 -16.45 -12.49 -1.78
CA ARG A 105 -15.15 -12.88 -1.20
C ARG A 105 -14.01 -12.83 -2.21
N THR A 106 -14.21 -13.39 -3.40
CA THR A 106 -13.22 -13.38 -4.48
C THR A 106 -12.97 -11.96 -4.99
N ALA A 107 -14.01 -11.17 -5.23
CA ALA A 107 -13.88 -9.77 -5.64
C ALA A 107 -13.11 -8.96 -4.59
N ALA A 108 -13.41 -9.14 -3.30
CA ALA A 108 -12.68 -8.50 -2.21
C ALA A 108 -11.20 -8.93 -2.16
N THR A 109 -10.91 -10.21 -2.42
CA THR A 109 -9.54 -10.75 -2.47
C THR A 109 -8.77 -10.15 -3.65
N LEU A 110 -9.34 -10.16 -4.85
CA LEU A 110 -8.74 -9.59 -6.06
C LEU A 110 -8.56 -8.08 -5.94
N ALA A 111 -9.53 -7.36 -5.34
CA ALA A 111 -9.41 -5.94 -5.06
C ALA A 111 -8.28 -5.65 -4.07
N ARG A 112 -8.14 -6.47 -3.02
CA ARG A 112 -7.01 -6.37 -2.07
C ARG A 112 -5.68 -6.66 -2.74
N GLU A 113 -5.62 -7.66 -3.62
CA GLU A 113 -4.42 -7.97 -4.39
C GLU A 113 -4.08 -6.82 -5.34
N ALA A 114 -5.03 -6.33 -6.13
CA ALA A 114 -4.84 -5.19 -7.02
C ALA A 114 -4.42 -3.93 -6.28
N ALA A 115 -5.08 -3.59 -5.16
CA ALA A 115 -4.70 -2.47 -4.30
C ALA A 115 -3.31 -2.64 -3.69
N ALA A 116 -2.87 -3.88 -3.43
CA ALA A 116 -1.51 -4.15 -2.97
C ALA A 116 -0.46 -3.95 -4.07
N ARG A 117 -0.84 -4.00 -5.36
CA ARG A 117 0.05 -3.72 -6.51
C ARG A 117 0.24 -2.22 -6.76
N GLU A 118 -0.65 -1.39 -6.21
CA GLU A 118 -0.57 0.06 -6.30
C GLU A 118 0.32 0.64 -5.20
N TRP A 119 0.76 1.89 -5.40
CA TRP A 119 1.44 2.67 -4.37
C TRP A 119 0.66 3.98 -4.13
N PRO A 120 -0.61 3.88 -3.67
CA PRO A 120 -1.54 5.01 -3.65
C PRO A 120 -1.15 6.13 -2.69
N THR A 121 -0.30 5.88 -1.70
CA THR A 121 0.02 6.88 -0.66
C THR A 121 1.41 6.63 -0.10
N LEU A 122 1.86 7.50 0.81
CA LEU A 122 3.13 7.36 1.52
C LEU A 122 3.28 5.96 2.11
N TYR A 123 4.46 5.34 1.98
CA TYR A 123 4.74 4.00 2.49
C TYR A 123 3.83 2.90 1.90
N GLY A 124 3.37 3.10 0.67
CA GLY A 124 2.69 2.10 -0.16
C GLY A 124 1.20 1.98 0.10
N ASN A 125 0.73 2.00 1.35
CA ASN A 125 -0.69 1.80 1.66
C ASN A 125 -1.12 2.51 2.94
N ASN A 126 -2.42 2.50 3.24
CA ASN A 126 -3.00 3.14 4.44
C ASN A 126 -2.54 2.49 5.77
N ARG A 127 -2.09 1.23 5.75
CA ARG A 127 -1.45 0.55 6.89
C ARG A 127 0.02 0.92 7.06
N ARG A 128 0.56 1.65 6.07
CA ARG A 128 1.92 2.19 5.99
C ARG A 128 3.02 1.14 5.99
N THR A 129 2.74 -0.11 5.63
CA THR A 129 3.71 -1.21 5.81
C THR A 129 4.99 -1.08 4.98
N SER A 130 5.02 -0.25 3.93
CA SER A 130 6.15 -0.05 3.00
C SER A 130 6.67 -1.32 2.31
N VAL A 131 5.89 -2.41 2.33
CA VAL A 131 6.24 -3.66 1.66
C VAL A 131 5.40 -3.77 0.40
N SER A 132 6.05 -3.70 -0.76
CA SER A 132 5.42 -4.05 -2.03
C SER A 132 5.31 -5.58 -2.12
N PRO A 133 4.16 -6.14 -2.53
CA PRO A 133 4.02 -7.57 -2.80
C PRO A 133 4.77 -7.99 -4.07
N ALA A 134 5.24 -7.02 -4.87
CA ALA A 134 5.92 -7.27 -6.12
C ALA A 134 7.22 -8.07 -5.90
N THR A 135 7.45 -9.08 -6.73
CA THR A 135 8.62 -9.95 -6.61
C THR A 135 9.90 -9.21 -6.99
N ALA A 136 10.83 -9.09 -6.07
CA ALA A 136 12.22 -8.74 -6.36
C ALA A 136 13.11 -9.89 -5.86
N PRO A 137 13.43 -10.88 -6.72
CA PRO A 137 14.23 -12.02 -6.33
C PRO A 137 15.70 -11.64 -6.14
N ARG A 138 16.45 -12.50 -5.46
CA ARG A 138 17.90 -12.33 -5.29
C ARG A 138 18.63 -12.41 -6.63
N GLY A 139 19.69 -11.61 -6.74
CA GLY A 139 20.49 -11.50 -7.98
C GLY A 139 19.81 -10.68 -9.08
N ALA A 140 18.69 -10.02 -8.79
CA ALA A 140 18.06 -9.11 -9.75
C ALA A 140 18.78 -7.76 -9.76
N GLY A 141 19.38 -7.42 -10.91
CA GLY A 141 19.95 -6.11 -11.14
C GLY A 141 18.87 -5.07 -11.46
N TYR A 142 19.24 -3.79 -11.35
CA TYR A 142 18.38 -2.67 -11.73
C TYR A 142 19.16 -1.68 -12.57
N GLU A 143 18.57 -1.26 -13.69
CA GLU A 143 19.14 -0.23 -14.54
C GLU A 143 18.16 0.91 -14.76
N GLN A 144 18.69 2.11 -14.96
CA GLN A 144 17.88 3.28 -15.22
C GLN A 144 17.12 3.10 -16.55
N ARG A 145 15.80 3.20 -16.49
CA ARG A 145 14.92 3.20 -17.66
C ARG A 145 14.75 4.61 -18.22
N TRP A 146 14.42 5.55 -17.34
CA TRP A 146 14.27 6.97 -17.68
C TRP A 146 14.46 7.84 -16.43
N SER A 147 14.73 9.13 -16.64
CA SER A 147 14.72 10.15 -15.59
C SER A 147 14.00 11.39 -16.11
N ALA A 148 13.14 11.96 -15.27
CA ALA A 148 12.37 13.16 -15.57
C ALA A 148 12.72 14.26 -14.57
N PRO A 149 12.92 15.51 -15.02
CA PRO A 149 13.14 16.63 -14.11
C PRO A 149 11.89 16.90 -13.29
N ILE A 150 12.10 17.14 -12.00
CA ILE A 150 11.10 17.66 -11.07
C ILE A 150 11.71 18.83 -10.31
N ASP A 151 10.87 19.70 -9.78
CA ASP A 151 11.26 20.81 -8.92
C ASP A 151 10.85 20.49 -7.47
N GLY A 152 11.63 19.65 -6.80
CA GLY A 152 11.39 19.29 -5.41
C GLY A 152 11.80 20.40 -4.45
N ALA A 153 11.10 20.54 -3.32
CA ALA A 153 11.54 21.46 -2.28
C ALA A 153 12.83 20.92 -1.66
N PRO A 154 13.91 21.73 -1.56
CA PRO A 154 15.09 21.31 -0.81
C PRO A 154 14.67 20.99 0.62
N GLY A 155 15.21 19.90 1.19
CA GLY A 155 14.99 19.58 2.59
C GLY A 155 15.38 20.77 3.47
N ALA A 156 14.66 20.99 4.58
CA ALA A 156 14.86 22.13 5.48
C ALA A 156 16.28 22.22 6.10
N SER A 157 17.16 21.25 5.83
CA SER A 157 18.56 21.19 6.21
C SER A 157 19.36 20.45 5.13
N ARG A 158 20.67 20.71 5.00
CA ARG A 158 21.61 19.87 4.20
C ARG A 158 21.66 18.40 4.67
N SER A 159 21.16 18.11 5.87
CA SER A 159 20.97 16.75 6.40
C SER A 159 19.55 16.20 6.21
N ALA A 160 18.59 17.03 5.78
CA ALA A 160 17.24 16.58 5.48
C ALA A 160 17.25 15.97 4.07
N GLY A 161 16.92 14.69 3.98
CA GLY A 161 16.78 13.99 2.70
C GLY A 161 15.65 14.58 1.84
N PRO A 162 15.37 13.95 0.69
CA PRO A 162 14.31 14.38 -0.22
C PRO A 162 12.95 14.49 0.46
N THR A 163 12.15 15.48 0.05
CA THR A 163 10.82 15.77 0.62
C THR A 163 9.67 15.22 -0.23
N VAL A 164 9.95 14.89 -1.48
CA VAL A 164 8.99 14.46 -2.49
C VAL A 164 8.75 12.96 -2.37
N PHE A 165 7.49 12.54 -2.31
CA PHE A 165 7.10 11.12 -2.34
C PHE A 165 6.21 10.86 -3.56
N PRO A 166 6.63 9.96 -4.47
CA PRO A 166 5.80 9.60 -5.61
C PRO A 166 4.69 8.65 -5.15
N VAL A 167 3.53 8.75 -5.79
CA VAL A 167 2.44 7.78 -5.68
C VAL A 167 2.10 7.24 -7.06
N ALA A 168 1.57 6.04 -7.15
CA ALA A 168 1.19 5.43 -8.42
C ALA A 168 -0.11 4.65 -8.31
N ALA A 169 -0.93 4.75 -9.36
CA ALA A 169 -2.12 3.95 -9.55
C ALA A 169 -2.25 3.58 -11.04
N GLY A 170 -2.55 2.30 -11.30
CA GLY A 170 -2.48 1.74 -12.65
C GLY A 170 -1.14 2.02 -13.34
N ASN A 171 -1.19 2.66 -14.52
CA ASN A 171 -0.01 2.94 -15.35
C ASN A 171 0.53 4.37 -15.18
N VAL A 172 0.11 5.11 -14.16
CA VAL A 172 0.49 6.51 -14.00
C VAL A 172 1.11 6.73 -12.62
N ALA A 173 2.29 7.33 -12.60
CA ALA A 173 2.88 7.89 -11.39
C ALA A 173 2.57 9.38 -11.30
N TYR A 174 2.34 9.85 -10.08
CA TYR A 174 2.08 11.24 -9.75
C TYR A 174 3.12 11.74 -8.76
N VAL A 175 3.61 12.95 -9.00
CA VAL A 175 4.68 13.55 -8.20
C VAL A 175 4.47 15.06 -8.07
N PRO A 176 4.58 15.63 -6.86
CA PRO A 176 4.59 17.08 -6.69
C PRO A 176 5.90 17.67 -7.23
N SER A 177 5.81 18.79 -7.94
CA SER A 177 6.95 19.46 -8.58
C SER A 177 6.69 20.96 -8.70
N GLY A 178 7.41 21.77 -7.93
CA GLY A 178 7.35 23.22 -7.93
C GLY A 178 5.96 23.68 -7.49
N ARG A 179 5.17 24.17 -8.47
CA ARG A 179 3.77 24.61 -8.31
C ARG A 179 2.76 23.64 -8.89
N SER A 180 3.22 22.53 -9.45
CA SER A 180 2.40 21.61 -10.21
C SER A 180 2.45 20.21 -9.62
N ILE A 181 1.43 19.43 -9.95
CA ILE A 181 1.45 17.98 -9.82
C ILE A 181 1.69 17.44 -11.22
N LEU A 182 2.72 16.64 -11.37
CA LEU A 182 3.05 15.99 -12.63
C LEU A 182 2.46 14.58 -12.64
N SER A 183 2.01 14.15 -13.81
CA SER A 183 1.65 12.77 -14.12
C SER A 183 2.64 12.21 -15.14
N ILE A 184 3.03 10.95 -14.97
CA ILE A 184 3.98 10.27 -15.86
C ILE A 184 3.43 8.89 -16.18
N ASN A 185 3.31 8.59 -17.48
CA ASN A 185 2.94 7.26 -17.94
C ASN A 185 4.12 6.28 -17.76
N LEU A 186 3.96 5.31 -16.86
CA LEU A 186 4.95 4.29 -16.52
C LEU A 186 5.24 3.31 -17.68
N ALA A 187 4.28 3.13 -18.58
CA ALA A 187 4.46 2.31 -19.77
C ALA A 187 5.28 3.04 -20.86
N ALA A 188 5.30 4.37 -20.85
CA ALA A 188 6.04 5.15 -21.84
C ALA A 188 7.56 4.92 -21.69
N PRO A 189 8.30 4.70 -22.80
CA PRO A 189 9.74 4.45 -22.71
C PRO A 189 10.53 5.62 -22.13
N GLN A 190 10.11 6.86 -22.37
CA GLN A 190 10.84 8.07 -21.98
C GLN A 190 10.35 8.69 -20.66
N GLY A 191 9.24 8.21 -20.08
CA GLY A 191 8.69 8.75 -18.82
C GLY A 191 8.39 10.25 -18.86
N THR A 192 7.89 10.77 -19.99
CA THR A 192 7.67 12.21 -20.16
C THR A 192 6.63 12.75 -19.17
N PRO A 193 6.99 13.72 -18.31
CA PRO A 193 6.05 14.32 -17.38
C PRO A 193 5.04 15.22 -18.09
N GLN A 194 3.78 15.12 -17.67
CA GLN A 194 2.70 16.01 -18.06
C GLN A 194 2.18 16.74 -16.83
N VAL A 195 1.91 18.03 -16.95
CA VAL A 195 1.27 18.79 -15.88
C VAL A 195 -0.17 18.30 -15.75
N LEU A 196 -0.48 17.67 -14.62
CA LEU A 196 -1.84 17.26 -14.29
C LEU A 196 -2.65 18.45 -13.76
N ALA A 197 -2.06 19.17 -12.81
CA ALA A 197 -2.67 20.33 -12.18
C ALA A 197 -1.60 21.32 -11.75
N THR A 198 -1.95 22.60 -11.77
CA THR A 198 -1.11 23.69 -11.24
C THR A 198 -1.89 24.41 -10.14
N TRP A 199 -1.21 24.70 -9.03
CA TRP A 199 -1.83 25.46 -7.96
C TRP A 199 -1.82 26.95 -8.29
N ASP A 200 -2.95 27.60 -8.05
CA ASP A 200 -3.12 29.02 -8.32
C ASP A 200 -2.41 29.93 -7.30
N ASP A 201 -2.09 29.38 -6.12
CA ASP A 201 -1.56 30.17 -4.99
C ASP A 201 -0.07 30.47 -5.19
N GLU A 202 0.29 31.72 -5.49
CA GLU A 202 1.65 32.15 -5.84
C GLU A 202 2.69 31.87 -4.74
N ASP A 203 2.26 31.87 -3.47
CA ASP A 203 3.15 31.78 -2.31
C ASP A 203 3.32 30.35 -1.75
N ALA A 204 2.55 29.37 -2.24
CA ALA A 204 2.59 27.99 -1.74
C ALA A 204 3.41 27.06 -2.65
N ALA A 205 4.63 26.71 -2.24
CA ALA A 205 5.39 25.64 -2.90
C ALA A 205 4.66 24.29 -2.76
N VAL A 206 4.17 23.75 -3.88
CA VAL A 206 3.46 22.45 -3.97
C VAL A 206 4.42 21.28 -3.89
N ALA A 207 5.72 21.50 -4.07
CA ALA A 207 6.74 20.47 -3.96
C ALA A 207 6.76 19.72 -2.62
N ALA A 208 6.17 20.30 -1.55
CA ALA A 208 5.98 19.65 -0.25
C ALA A 208 4.59 18.98 -0.08
N ALA A 209 3.76 18.98 -1.13
CA ALA A 209 2.43 18.38 -1.09
C ALA A 209 2.52 16.87 -0.93
N ARG A 210 1.59 16.34 -0.13
CA ARG A 210 1.50 14.94 0.21
C ARG A 210 0.35 14.32 -0.56
N LEU A 211 0.69 13.42 -1.48
CA LEU A 211 -0.26 12.82 -2.39
C LEU A 211 -0.90 11.56 -1.81
N THR A 212 -2.16 11.31 -2.14
CA THR A 212 -2.89 10.06 -1.85
C THR A 212 -3.92 9.80 -2.92
N ILE A 213 -3.99 8.58 -3.43
CA ILE A 213 -4.93 8.15 -4.47
C ILE A 213 -5.96 7.22 -3.83
N ASN A 214 -7.24 7.43 -4.14
CA ASN A 214 -8.30 6.49 -3.81
C ASN A 214 -9.43 6.62 -4.84
N ASP A 215 -9.90 5.50 -5.38
CA ASP A 215 -11.06 5.42 -6.28
C ASP A 215 -11.07 6.45 -7.44
N GLY A 216 -9.92 6.66 -8.08
CA GLY A 216 -9.81 7.61 -9.20
C GLY A 216 -9.75 9.09 -8.80
N LEU A 217 -9.66 9.40 -7.50
CA LEU A 217 -9.33 10.73 -7.00
C LEU A 217 -7.88 10.79 -6.55
N LEU A 218 -7.18 11.86 -6.93
CA LEU A 218 -5.87 12.21 -6.38
C LEU A 218 -6.04 13.36 -5.37
N PHE A 219 -5.78 13.08 -4.10
CA PHE A 219 -5.74 14.09 -3.05
C PHE A 219 -4.32 14.63 -2.88
N ALA A 220 -4.20 15.95 -2.78
CA ALA A 220 -2.99 16.66 -2.46
C ALA A 220 -3.21 17.51 -1.20
N LEU A 221 -2.58 17.12 -0.09
CA LEU A 221 -2.51 17.94 1.11
C LEU A 221 -1.25 18.80 1.02
N ASN A 222 -1.43 20.12 0.97
CA ASN A 222 -0.34 21.08 1.01
C ASN A 222 -0.34 21.77 2.40
N PRO A 223 0.62 21.42 3.29
CA PRO A 223 0.69 22.02 4.61
C PRO A 223 0.98 23.53 4.56
N ALA A 224 1.77 24.00 3.59
CA ALA A 224 2.13 25.42 3.47
C ALA A 224 0.92 26.27 3.07
N ALA A 225 0.08 25.77 2.17
CA ALA A 225 -1.18 26.42 1.80
C ALA A 225 -2.32 26.15 2.79
N ASN A 226 -2.10 25.27 3.78
CA ASN A 226 -3.12 24.74 4.66
C ASN A 226 -4.38 24.27 3.90
N ARG A 227 -4.19 23.47 2.84
CA ARG A 227 -5.25 23.13 1.88
C ARG A 227 -5.17 21.67 1.47
N ILE A 228 -6.32 21.03 1.33
CA ILE A 228 -6.51 19.71 0.75
C ILE A 228 -7.30 19.89 -0.55
N VAL A 229 -6.71 19.46 -1.67
CA VAL A 229 -7.37 19.49 -2.99
C VAL A 229 -7.52 18.06 -3.49
N GLY A 230 -8.70 17.69 -3.96
CA GLY A 230 -8.96 16.42 -4.63
C GLY A 230 -9.18 16.65 -6.12
N PHE A 231 -8.44 15.94 -6.96
CA PHE A 231 -8.55 15.99 -8.42
C PHE A 231 -9.20 14.70 -8.94
N ASP A 232 -10.25 14.82 -9.74
CA ASP A 232 -10.92 13.69 -10.40
C ASP A 232 -10.13 13.27 -11.64
N LEU A 233 -9.42 12.14 -11.54
CA LEU A 233 -8.57 11.62 -12.61
C LEU A 233 -9.38 11.12 -13.81
N GLN A 234 -10.69 10.90 -13.67
CA GLN A 234 -11.57 10.51 -14.77
C GLN A 234 -12.17 11.72 -15.50
N ARG A 235 -12.06 12.92 -14.91
CA ARG A 235 -12.60 14.17 -15.46
C ARG A 235 -11.49 15.20 -15.68
N ASP A 236 -10.42 14.77 -16.34
CA ASP A 236 -9.29 15.63 -16.71
C ASP A 236 -8.72 16.44 -15.54
N ALA A 237 -8.58 15.78 -14.38
CA ALA A 237 -8.12 16.37 -13.13
C ALA A 237 -8.96 17.58 -12.66
N ALA A 238 -10.27 17.62 -12.97
CA ALA A 238 -11.16 18.62 -12.41
C ALA A 238 -11.12 18.59 -10.88
N ILE A 239 -11.15 19.77 -10.25
CA ILE A 239 -11.20 19.90 -8.80
C ILE A 239 -12.55 19.33 -8.31
N ALA A 240 -12.49 18.19 -7.64
CA ALA A 240 -13.62 17.53 -7.02
C ALA A 240 -13.80 17.94 -5.55
N LEU A 241 -12.71 18.33 -4.89
CA LEU A 241 -12.69 18.78 -3.50
C LEU A 241 -11.69 19.93 -3.37
N ASP A 242 -12.09 20.99 -2.67
CA ASP A 242 -11.19 22.05 -2.25
C ASP A 242 -11.53 22.46 -0.81
N ARG A 243 -10.66 22.09 0.12
CA ARG A 243 -10.86 22.36 1.54
C ARG A 243 -9.66 23.10 2.11
N ARG A 244 -9.90 24.31 2.62
CA ARG A 244 -8.91 25.12 3.35
C ARG A 244 -9.07 24.92 4.85
N GLY A 245 -7.97 24.91 5.59
CA GLY A 245 -8.02 24.89 7.04
C GLY A 245 -8.41 26.27 7.57
N ASP A 246 -9.33 26.31 8.52
CA ASP A 246 -9.81 27.53 9.17
C ASP A 246 -9.35 27.55 10.63
N GLY A 247 -8.41 28.44 10.96
CA GLY A 247 -7.78 28.54 12.29
C GLY A 247 -6.94 27.32 12.72
N ALA A 248 -7.05 26.19 12.03
CA ALA A 248 -6.26 24.97 12.24
C ALA A 248 -5.47 24.61 10.97
N SER A 249 -4.26 24.08 11.14
CA SER A 249 -3.36 23.69 10.06
C SER A 249 -3.41 22.18 9.82
N TYR A 250 -3.60 21.75 8.57
CA TYR A 250 -3.48 20.35 8.20
C TYR A 250 -2.04 19.86 8.32
N CYS A 251 -1.87 18.65 8.83
CA CYS A 251 -0.57 17.98 8.92
C CYS A 251 -0.68 16.49 8.55
N GLY A 252 0.47 15.82 8.47
CA GLY A 252 0.54 14.44 8.01
C GLY A 252 0.05 14.27 6.56
N HIS A 253 -0.45 13.08 6.28
CA HIS A 253 -1.04 12.68 5.01
C HIS A 253 -2.54 12.49 5.19
N VAL A 254 -3.30 12.64 4.12
CA VAL A 254 -4.69 12.21 4.14
C VAL A 254 -4.77 10.69 4.06
N VAL A 255 -5.82 10.14 4.64
CA VAL A 255 -6.30 8.79 4.38
C VAL A 255 -7.63 8.93 3.66
N ALA A 256 -7.76 8.31 2.49
CA ALA A 256 -9.01 8.27 1.74
C ALA A 256 -9.46 6.83 1.58
N ASP A 257 -10.74 6.58 1.86
CA ASP A 257 -11.36 5.27 1.71
C ASP A 257 -12.87 5.42 1.50
N GLY A 258 -13.41 4.79 0.44
CA GLY A 258 -14.81 4.93 0.08
C GLY A 258 -15.22 6.41 0.07
N SER A 259 -16.33 6.76 0.73
CA SER A 259 -16.84 8.13 0.71
C SER A 259 -16.15 9.12 1.68
N GLN A 260 -15.15 8.69 2.45
CA GLN A 260 -14.55 9.50 3.52
C GLN A 260 -13.09 9.85 3.26
N VAL A 261 -12.69 11.02 3.74
CA VAL A 261 -11.30 11.45 3.84
C VAL A 261 -11.02 11.84 5.29
N LEU A 262 -9.95 11.28 5.84
CA LEU A 262 -9.44 11.58 7.16
C LEU A 262 -8.14 12.38 7.06
N ALA A 263 -7.99 13.37 7.93
CA ALA A 263 -6.78 14.19 8.02
C ALA A 263 -6.48 14.58 9.47
N CYS A 264 -5.22 14.90 9.75
CA CYS A 264 -4.82 15.52 11.00
C CYS A 264 -4.86 17.04 10.88
N GLU A 265 -5.38 17.69 11.92
CA GLU A 265 -5.39 19.15 12.07
C GLU A 265 -4.70 19.55 13.37
N ILE A 266 -3.98 20.67 13.33
CA ILE A 266 -3.36 21.29 14.49
C ILE A 266 -3.93 22.67 14.67
N THR A 267 -4.52 22.95 15.82
CA THR A 267 -4.96 24.29 16.18
C THR A 267 -3.87 24.96 17.03
N PRO A 268 -3.21 26.03 16.54
CA PRO A 268 -2.26 26.81 17.32
C PRO A 268 -2.98 27.58 18.43
N GLY A 269 -2.23 27.89 19.49
CA GLY A 269 -2.71 28.64 20.65
C GLY A 269 -1.73 28.52 21.82
N PRO A 270 -2.07 29.07 23.00
CA PRO A 270 -1.27 28.88 24.21
C PRO A 270 -1.03 27.40 24.54
N ALA A 271 -2.01 26.56 24.20
CA ALA A 271 -1.84 25.14 24.05
C ALA A 271 -2.13 24.73 22.60
N VAL A 272 -1.20 24.00 21.99
CA VAL A 272 -1.35 23.41 20.66
C VAL A 272 -2.26 22.20 20.77
N LYS A 273 -3.34 22.16 19.99
CA LYS A 273 -4.31 21.06 19.98
C LYS A 273 -4.14 20.22 18.73
N ALA A 274 -4.04 18.90 18.88
CA ALA A 274 -4.05 17.96 17.77
C ALA A 274 -5.45 17.34 17.63
N SER A 275 -5.96 17.24 16.40
CA SER A 275 -7.26 16.65 16.10
C SER A 275 -7.19 15.74 14.87
N VAL A 276 -8.07 14.75 14.82
CA VAL A 276 -8.39 14.02 13.59
C VAL A 276 -9.75 14.51 13.10
N VAL A 277 -9.85 14.79 11.81
CA VAL A 277 -11.09 15.17 11.14
C VAL A 277 -11.44 14.14 10.08
N CYS A 278 -12.72 13.89 9.91
CA CYS A 278 -13.28 13.11 8.83
C CYS A 278 -14.32 13.95 8.09
N PHE A 279 -14.25 13.95 6.76
CA PHE A 279 -15.17 14.67 5.91
C PHE A 279 -15.52 13.87 4.65
N ASP A 280 -16.63 14.24 4.01
CA ASP A 280 -17.05 13.64 2.76
C ASP A 280 -16.04 13.94 1.64
N ARG A 281 -15.66 12.91 0.88
CA ARG A 281 -14.61 13.03 -0.15
C ARG A 281 -14.96 13.97 -1.30
N TRP A 282 -16.25 14.21 -1.56
CA TRP A 282 -16.72 15.01 -2.68
C TRP A 282 -17.15 16.40 -2.22
N ARG A 283 -18.00 16.46 -1.19
CA ARG A 283 -18.55 17.75 -0.72
C ARG A 283 -17.61 18.48 0.22
N GLY A 284 -16.71 17.74 0.88
CA GLY A 284 -15.91 18.28 1.97
C GLY A 284 -16.70 18.54 3.25
N ASP A 285 -17.97 18.13 3.32
CA ASP A 285 -18.81 18.28 4.50
C ASP A 285 -18.21 17.49 5.67
N GLY A 286 -18.08 18.13 6.83
CA GLY A 286 -17.55 17.49 8.03
C GLY A 286 -18.47 16.38 8.52
N ARG A 287 -17.93 15.17 8.72
CA ARG A 287 -18.64 14.03 9.34
C ARG A 287 -18.41 14.02 10.83
N TRP A 288 -17.15 14.09 11.25
CA TRP A 288 -16.79 14.17 12.66
C TRP A 288 -15.40 14.81 12.83
N LYS A 289 -15.17 15.33 14.04
CA LYS A 289 -13.87 15.83 14.51
C LYS A 289 -13.61 15.32 15.91
N ARG A 290 -12.39 14.88 16.18
CA ARG A 290 -11.94 14.41 17.49
C ARG A 290 -10.65 15.07 17.87
N THR A 291 -10.67 15.77 18.99
CA THR A 291 -9.47 16.30 19.62
C THR A 291 -8.74 15.14 20.29
N LEU A 292 -7.50 14.89 19.85
CA LEU A 292 -6.62 13.88 20.43
C LEU A 292 -6.14 14.34 21.81
N GLY A 293 -5.63 15.57 21.88
CA GLY A 293 -5.08 16.15 23.09
C GLY A 293 -4.48 17.52 22.84
N TRP A 294 -3.87 18.07 23.88
CA TRP A 294 -3.16 19.35 23.80
C TRP A 294 -1.79 19.26 24.48
N THR A 295 -0.87 20.11 24.04
CA THR A 295 0.39 20.40 24.76
C THR A 295 0.53 21.90 24.88
N PHE A 296 1.11 22.39 25.97
CA PHE A 296 1.59 23.77 26.01
C PHE A 296 2.78 23.89 25.04
N ALA A 297 2.81 24.94 24.22
CA ALA A 297 4.01 25.26 23.48
C ALA A 297 5.09 25.66 24.50
N GLU A 298 6.27 25.03 24.47
CA GLU A 298 7.42 25.59 25.20
C GLU A 298 7.65 27.02 24.69
N ALA A 299 7.96 27.96 25.58
CA ALA A 299 7.87 29.42 25.40
C ALA A 299 8.67 30.06 24.24
N ASP A 300 9.30 29.27 23.38
CA ASP A 300 9.97 29.74 22.17
C ASP A 300 9.04 29.64 20.95
N ALA A 301 8.18 30.65 20.80
CA ALA A 301 7.24 30.79 19.67
C ALA A 301 7.92 30.95 18.30
N SER A 302 9.25 30.98 18.23
CA SER A 302 10.01 31.12 16.98
C SER A 302 10.13 29.83 16.18
N ARG A 303 9.75 28.68 16.74
CA ARG A 303 9.75 27.39 16.04
C ARG A 303 8.35 26.77 16.06
N PRO A 304 7.64 26.66 14.92
CA PRO A 304 6.40 25.90 14.89
C PRO A 304 6.70 24.47 15.36
N SER A 305 5.97 24.02 16.39
CA SER A 305 6.05 22.64 16.88
C SER A 305 5.77 21.72 15.68
N PRO A 306 6.74 20.89 15.25
CA PRO A 306 6.60 20.15 14.02
C PRO A 306 5.79 18.89 14.26
N LEU A 307 4.55 19.09 14.67
CA LEU A 307 3.57 18.04 14.81
C LEU A 307 3.21 17.56 13.41
N VAL A 308 3.77 16.43 13.04
CA VAL A 308 3.32 15.67 11.88
C VAL A 308 2.71 14.40 12.44
N ALA A 309 1.39 14.39 12.60
CA ALA A 309 0.69 13.15 12.96
C ALA A 309 0.41 12.37 11.67
N GLU A 310 1.10 11.26 11.46
CA GLU A 310 0.78 10.31 10.39
C GLU A 310 -0.42 9.46 10.82
N LEU A 311 -1.44 9.39 9.98
CA LEU A 311 -2.56 8.46 10.17
C LEU A 311 -2.22 7.10 9.54
N SER A 312 -2.51 6.05 10.31
CA SER A 312 -2.59 4.68 9.81
C SER A 312 -4.03 4.19 9.88
N TYR A 313 -4.45 3.41 8.90
CA TYR A 313 -5.84 3.01 8.75
C TYR A 313 -5.94 1.60 8.16
N ASP A 314 -6.80 0.77 8.73
CA ASP A 314 -6.96 -0.64 8.34
C ASP A 314 -8.29 -0.98 7.65
N GLY A 315 -9.16 0.02 7.45
CA GLY A 315 -10.51 -0.14 6.91
C GLY A 315 -11.63 0.11 7.94
N ALA A 316 -11.33 0.04 9.23
CA ALA A 316 -12.31 0.22 10.30
C ALA A 316 -11.81 1.12 11.43
N VAL A 317 -10.51 1.09 11.69
CA VAL A 317 -9.86 1.82 12.77
C VAL A 317 -8.82 2.77 12.20
N VAL A 318 -8.85 4.01 12.68
CA VAL A 318 -7.80 5.00 12.43
C VAL A 318 -6.91 5.12 13.66
N TYR A 319 -5.61 5.00 13.45
CA TYR A 319 -4.58 5.14 14.46
C TYR A 319 -3.84 6.46 14.24
N ALA A 320 -3.80 7.29 15.27
CA ALA A 320 -3.17 8.60 15.24
C ALA A 320 -2.05 8.68 16.28
N GLY A 321 -0.83 8.76 15.79
CA GLY A 321 0.35 9.06 16.60
C GLY A 321 0.57 10.57 16.68
N THR A 322 0.58 11.14 17.89
CA THR A 322 0.62 12.60 18.05
C THR A 322 2.03 13.19 18.09
N SER A 323 3.06 12.42 18.49
CA SER A 323 4.33 13.00 18.95
C SER A 323 4.16 14.03 20.09
N LEU A 324 3.09 13.89 20.89
CA LEU A 324 2.77 14.67 22.10
C LEU A 324 2.61 13.80 23.34
N GLY A 325 3.26 12.64 23.36
CA GLY A 325 3.13 11.68 24.46
C GLY A 325 1.90 10.77 24.38
N MET A 326 1.21 10.74 23.22
CA MET A 326 0.02 9.91 23.07
C MET A 326 -0.14 9.29 21.67
N ILE A 327 -0.66 8.07 21.66
CA ILE A 327 -1.19 7.37 20.49
C ILE A 327 -2.66 7.06 20.79
N ALA A 328 -3.54 7.21 19.81
CA ALA A 328 -4.95 6.93 19.98
C ALA A 328 -5.53 6.18 18.78
N ALA A 329 -6.56 5.37 19.04
CA ALA A 329 -7.33 4.66 18.04
C ALA A 329 -8.80 5.10 18.07
N PHE A 330 -9.38 5.28 16.89
CA PHE A 330 -10.78 5.67 16.72
C PHE A 330 -11.46 4.78 15.70
N ARG A 331 -12.75 4.52 15.92
CA ARG A 331 -13.62 3.96 14.90
C ARG A 331 -13.74 4.96 13.76
N ALA A 332 -13.41 4.54 12.53
CA ALA A 332 -13.34 5.45 11.41
C ALA A 332 -14.72 6.01 10.99
N GLU A 333 -15.78 5.23 11.21
CA GLU A 333 -17.15 5.57 10.86
C GLU A 333 -17.64 6.86 11.54
N ASP A 334 -17.45 6.99 12.85
CA ASP A 334 -18.02 8.07 13.66
C ASP A 334 -17.01 8.76 14.59
N GLY A 335 -15.75 8.34 14.55
CA GLY A 335 -14.68 8.87 15.38
C GLY A 335 -14.81 8.49 16.84
N GLU A 336 -15.58 7.47 17.22
CA GLU A 336 -15.60 7.02 18.62
C GLU A 336 -14.19 6.57 19.05
N PRO A 337 -13.63 7.10 20.16
CA PRO A 337 -12.35 6.61 20.68
C PRO A 337 -12.48 5.16 21.14
N LEU A 338 -11.64 4.28 20.60
CA LEU A 338 -11.54 2.90 21.05
C LEU A 338 -10.60 2.77 22.24
N TRP A 339 -9.44 3.42 22.15
CA TRP A 339 -8.46 3.48 23.23
C TRP A 339 -7.50 4.66 23.04
N LEU A 340 -6.87 5.07 24.14
CA LEU A 340 -5.78 6.05 24.16
C LEU A 340 -4.62 5.50 24.98
N ARG A 341 -3.40 5.68 24.49
CA ARG A 341 -2.18 5.21 25.14
C ARG A 341 -1.17 6.35 25.26
N THR A 342 -0.75 6.63 26.49
CA THR A 342 0.35 7.57 26.73
C THR A 342 1.70 6.86 26.73
N TYR A 343 2.76 7.61 26.41
CA TYR A 343 4.14 7.15 26.47
C TYR A 343 5.07 8.24 27.01
N ASP A 344 6.25 7.83 27.47
CA ASP A 344 7.23 8.74 28.03
C ASP A 344 7.84 9.61 26.93
N ARG A 345 7.67 10.92 27.11
CA ARG A 345 8.20 11.93 26.20
C ARG A 345 9.65 12.24 26.55
N ARG A 346 10.46 12.39 25.52
CA ARG A 346 11.75 13.07 25.57
C ARG A 346 11.69 14.28 24.66
N ARG A 347 12.46 15.31 24.99
CA ARG A 347 12.61 16.45 24.11
C ARG A 347 13.21 15.95 22.80
N ALA A 348 12.46 16.08 21.71
CA ALA A 348 12.97 15.72 20.39
C ALA A 348 14.10 16.67 20.01
N GLU A 349 15.29 16.14 19.74
CA GLU A 349 16.40 16.91 19.16
C GLU A 349 16.24 16.94 17.64
N GLY A 350 15.85 18.08 17.06
CA GLY A 350 15.91 18.30 15.61
C GLY A 350 14.59 18.63 14.89
N SER A 351 14.69 18.61 13.55
CA SER A 351 13.66 19.01 12.57
C SER A 351 12.47 18.03 12.52
N ALA A 352 11.38 18.44 11.86
CA ALA A 352 10.07 17.82 11.85
C ALA A 352 10.06 16.29 11.73
N ALA A 353 9.81 15.63 12.85
CA ALA A 353 9.71 14.18 12.94
C ALA A 353 8.28 13.77 13.28
N SER A 354 7.73 12.86 12.48
CA SER A 354 6.37 12.33 12.63
C SER A 354 6.33 11.13 13.58
N CYS A 355 5.18 10.86 14.19
CA CYS A 355 4.95 9.57 14.82
C CYS A 355 4.57 8.55 13.74
N ALA A 356 5.53 7.73 13.32
CA ALA A 356 5.24 6.65 12.39
C ALA A 356 4.42 5.57 13.11
N CYS A 357 3.24 5.28 12.62
CA CYS A 357 2.43 4.14 13.03
C CYS A 357 2.34 3.15 11.86
N ARG A 358 2.38 1.85 12.15
CA ARG A 358 2.36 0.76 11.18
C ARG A 358 1.50 -0.38 11.71
N ILE A 359 0.61 -0.90 10.88
CA ILE A 359 -0.34 -1.95 11.28
C ILE A 359 0.14 -3.29 10.72
N ALA A 360 0.42 -4.25 11.60
CA ALA A 360 0.89 -5.58 11.24
C ALA A 360 0.13 -6.66 12.03
N GLY A 361 -0.84 -7.29 11.37
CA GLY A 361 -1.73 -8.25 12.01
C GLY A 361 -2.49 -7.60 13.18
N SER A 362 -2.31 -8.13 14.38
CA SER A 362 -2.93 -7.63 15.62
C SER A 362 -2.09 -6.56 16.33
N LEU A 363 -0.95 -6.14 15.76
CA LEU A 363 -0.03 -5.19 16.39
C LEU A 363 -0.02 -3.85 15.65
N LEU A 364 0.03 -2.78 16.44
CA LEU A 364 0.39 -1.45 15.99
C LEU A 364 1.82 -1.16 16.45
N VAL A 365 2.74 -1.07 15.50
CA VAL A 365 4.12 -0.64 15.77
C VAL A 365 4.20 0.86 15.59
N ALA A 366 4.57 1.56 16.66
CA ALA A 366 4.69 3.00 16.70
C ALA A 366 6.12 3.44 17.01
N LEU A 367 6.55 4.48 16.30
CA LEU A 367 7.82 5.17 16.54
C LEU A 367 7.53 6.67 16.71
N PRO A 368 7.14 7.10 17.93
CA PRO A 368 6.91 8.52 18.19
C PRO A 368 8.21 9.31 18.10
N ALA A 369 8.17 10.48 17.45
CA ALA A 369 9.37 11.30 17.28
C ALA A 369 9.96 11.82 18.60
N ASP A 370 9.09 12.07 19.58
CA ASP A 370 9.41 12.57 20.91
C ASP A 370 9.56 11.44 21.94
N SER A 371 9.89 10.22 21.51
CA SER A 371 10.21 9.11 22.40
C SER A 371 11.61 8.57 22.09
N ALA A 372 12.23 7.87 23.03
CA ALA A 372 13.44 7.09 22.75
C ALA A 372 13.12 5.63 22.41
N GLU A 373 11.85 5.25 22.35
CA GLU A 373 11.46 3.87 22.17
C GLU A 373 10.72 3.65 20.84
N VAL A 374 10.85 2.42 20.34
CA VAL A 374 9.90 1.77 19.44
C VAL A 374 8.89 1.05 20.34
N LEU A 375 7.61 1.21 20.06
CA LEU A 375 6.52 0.63 20.83
C LEU A 375 5.74 -0.35 19.95
N ALA A 376 5.42 -1.53 20.47
CA ALA A 376 4.38 -2.37 19.87
C ALA A 376 3.20 -2.47 20.81
N LEU A 377 2.05 -2.07 20.30
CA LEU A 377 0.78 -2.08 21.01
C LEU A 377 -0.12 -3.15 20.40
N ASP A 378 -0.98 -3.75 21.22
CA ASP A 378 -2.16 -4.43 20.72
C ASP A 378 -3.02 -3.44 19.93
N ALA A 379 -3.31 -3.72 18.67
CA ALA A 379 -4.04 -2.81 17.82
C ALA A 379 -5.50 -2.63 18.25
N ALA A 380 -6.09 -3.61 18.93
CA ALA A 380 -7.48 -3.58 19.38
C ALA A 380 -7.64 -2.91 20.74
N THR A 381 -6.67 -3.05 21.66
CA THR A 381 -6.78 -2.54 23.04
C THR A 381 -5.85 -1.37 23.39
N GLY A 382 -4.78 -1.17 22.62
CA GLY A 382 -3.73 -0.20 22.94
C GLY A 382 -2.76 -0.66 24.03
N ASP A 383 -2.84 -1.92 24.45
CA ASP A 383 -1.95 -2.48 25.46
C ASP A 383 -0.53 -2.64 24.92
N LEU A 384 0.45 -2.15 25.66
CA LEU A 384 1.87 -2.34 25.32
C LEU A 384 2.22 -3.82 25.41
N ARG A 385 2.63 -4.39 24.27
CA ARG A 385 3.15 -5.76 24.18
C ARG A 385 4.64 -5.81 24.42
N TRP A 386 5.38 -4.85 23.87
CA TRP A 386 6.80 -4.65 24.13
C TRP A 386 7.23 -3.23 23.77
N SER A 387 8.32 -2.76 24.39
CA SER A 387 9.06 -1.57 23.96
C SER A 387 10.55 -1.90 23.80
N ARG A 388 11.23 -1.14 22.94
CA ARG A 388 12.68 -1.21 22.76
C ARG A 388 13.27 0.17 22.54
N ALA A 389 14.43 0.43 23.13
CA ALA A 389 15.18 1.64 22.84
C ALA A 389 15.58 1.68 21.35
N ARG A 390 15.42 2.85 20.72
CA ARG A 390 15.97 3.11 19.38
C ARG A 390 17.49 3.15 19.44
N SER A 391 18.15 2.81 18.33
CA SER A 391 19.61 2.85 18.25
C SER A 391 20.12 4.29 18.16
N SER A 392 19.40 5.14 17.44
CA SER A 392 19.71 6.56 17.29
C SER A 392 18.43 7.40 17.29
N SER A 393 18.54 8.69 17.63
CA SER A 393 17.40 9.63 17.56
C SER A 393 16.89 9.85 16.13
N GLY A 394 17.73 9.59 15.11
CA GLY A 394 17.38 9.70 13.70
C GLY A 394 16.83 8.41 13.07
N ASP A 395 16.63 7.35 13.86
CA ASP A 395 16.01 6.12 13.36
C ASP A 395 14.56 6.39 12.95
N GLY A 396 14.17 5.85 11.80
CA GLY A 396 12.83 5.83 11.25
C GLY A 396 12.32 4.41 11.08
N LEU A 397 11.00 4.29 10.94
CA LEU A 397 10.33 3.02 10.71
C LEU A 397 10.20 2.76 9.21
N LEU A 398 11.01 1.83 8.70
CA LEU A 398 11.05 1.50 7.27
C LEU A 398 9.80 0.72 6.88
N ALA A 399 9.66 -0.50 7.39
CA ALA A 399 8.63 -1.43 7.00
C ALA A 399 8.26 -2.37 8.15
N VAL A 400 7.07 -2.95 8.08
CA VAL A 400 6.67 -4.04 8.99
C VAL A 400 6.05 -5.16 8.15
N ASP A 401 6.55 -6.37 8.36
CA ASP A 401 6.04 -7.60 7.76
C ASP A 401 5.49 -8.55 8.84
N GLU A 402 5.11 -9.78 8.46
CA GLU A 402 4.49 -10.75 9.38
C GLU A 402 5.41 -11.20 10.53
N GLN A 403 6.73 -11.04 10.39
CA GLN A 403 7.74 -11.55 11.32
C GLN A 403 8.62 -10.45 11.90
N HIS A 404 8.82 -9.35 11.18
CA HIS A 404 9.85 -8.38 11.50
C HIS A 404 9.38 -6.93 11.38
N VAL A 405 9.96 -6.11 12.24
CA VAL A 405 9.98 -4.64 12.14
C VAL A 405 11.33 -4.24 11.57
N LEU A 406 11.33 -3.57 10.42
CA LEU A 406 12.53 -3.05 9.77
C LEU A 406 12.69 -1.56 10.09
N MET A 407 13.90 -1.20 10.52
CA MET A 407 14.29 0.15 10.91
C MET A 407 15.25 0.74 9.89
N GLN A 408 15.06 2.01 9.53
CA GLN A 408 15.99 2.79 8.72
C GLN A 408 16.61 3.92 9.53
N GLY A 409 17.75 4.47 9.10
CA GLY A 409 18.44 5.54 9.81
C GLY A 409 19.92 5.55 9.48
N GLU A 410 20.75 5.74 10.50
CA GLU A 410 22.21 5.62 10.36
C GLU A 410 22.64 4.23 9.90
N ARG A 411 21.91 3.20 10.35
CA ARG A 411 22.08 1.79 9.99
C ARG A 411 20.74 1.13 9.72
N LEU A 412 20.75 0.09 8.90
CA LEU A 412 19.63 -0.82 8.77
C LEU A 412 19.53 -1.67 10.05
N GLY A 413 18.30 -1.86 10.55
CA GLY A 413 18.05 -2.66 11.75
C GLY A 413 16.80 -3.51 11.62
N ARG A 414 16.73 -4.58 12.43
CA ARG A 414 15.59 -5.50 12.46
C ARG A 414 15.26 -5.89 13.88
N LEU A 415 13.97 -5.85 14.19
CA LEU A 415 13.38 -6.39 15.42
C LEU A 415 12.41 -7.51 15.05
N GLN A 416 12.32 -8.54 15.87
CA GLN A 416 11.23 -9.52 15.79
C GLN A 416 9.91 -8.85 16.17
N LEU A 417 8.88 -9.02 15.34
CA LEU A 417 7.59 -8.34 15.51
C LEU A 417 6.89 -8.71 16.83
N MET A 418 7.00 -9.96 17.28
CA MET A 418 6.20 -10.46 18.42
C MET A 418 6.75 -10.07 19.79
N ASN A 419 8.05 -9.88 19.93
CA ASN A 419 8.70 -9.63 21.23
C ASN A 419 9.65 -8.41 21.22
N GLY A 420 9.97 -7.84 20.06
CA GLY A 420 10.90 -6.73 19.90
C GLY A 420 12.38 -7.14 19.96
N ASP A 421 12.71 -8.43 19.92
CA ASP A 421 14.11 -8.85 20.02
C ASP A 421 14.91 -8.40 18.80
N ALA A 422 16.02 -7.72 19.07
CA ALA A 422 16.88 -7.17 18.05
C ALA A 422 17.95 -8.19 17.63
N ASP A 423 18.23 -8.24 16.35
CA ASP A 423 19.45 -8.86 15.84
C ASP A 423 20.47 -7.75 15.54
N PRO A 424 21.46 -7.52 16.43
CA PRO A 424 22.35 -6.37 16.32
C PRO A 424 23.37 -6.49 15.18
N LEU A 425 23.56 -7.69 14.63
CA LEU A 425 24.48 -7.96 13.53
C LEU A 425 23.79 -7.85 12.17
N TRP A 426 22.50 -8.18 12.11
CA TRP A 426 21.72 -8.05 10.88
C TRP A 426 21.66 -6.60 10.40
N GLY A 427 22.06 -6.36 9.15
CA GLY A 427 22.05 -5.01 8.57
C GLY A 427 23.18 -4.10 9.05
N ALA A 428 24.11 -4.56 9.90
CA ALA A 428 25.14 -3.71 10.50
C ALA A 428 26.14 -3.11 9.49
N SER A 429 26.31 -3.75 8.33
CA SER A 429 27.14 -3.28 7.21
C SER A 429 26.45 -2.20 6.35
N VAL A 430 25.13 -2.08 6.44
CA VAL A 430 24.31 -1.14 5.66
C VAL A 430 24.14 0.16 6.43
N LYS A 431 24.74 1.24 5.93
CA LYS A 431 24.81 2.54 6.62
C LYS A 431 24.41 3.70 5.70
N GLY A 432 23.98 4.80 6.32
CA GLY A 432 23.78 6.08 5.66
C GLY A 432 22.60 6.10 4.69
N CYS A 433 21.38 5.98 5.23
CA CYS A 433 20.15 6.18 4.45
C CYS A 433 19.94 7.67 4.15
N ALA A 434 19.71 8.02 2.89
CA ALA A 434 19.39 9.37 2.44
C ALA A 434 18.03 9.37 1.72
N GLY A 435 16.96 9.57 2.49
CA GLY A 435 15.57 9.45 2.03
C GLY A 435 14.89 8.19 2.57
N ALA A 436 13.71 7.89 2.04
CA ALA A 436 12.92 6.73 2.43
C ALA A 436 13.27 5.49 1.59
N ALA A 437 13.71 4.43 2.26
CA ALA A 437 13.91 3.12 1.64
C ALA A 437 12.57 2.44 1.29
N ALA A 438 12.64 1.42 0.43
CA ALA A 438 11.48 0.62 0.03
C ALA A 438 11.80 -0.87 0.11
N VAL A 439 10.79 -1.69 0.38
CA VAL A 439 10.93 -3.15 0.46
C VAL A 439 10.07 -3.80 -0.62
N ALA A 440 10.63 -4.75 -1.37
CA ALA A 440 9.87 -5.58 -2.29
C ALA A 440 10.47 -6.99 -2.34
N GLY A 441 9.62 -8.00 -2.16
CA GLY A 441 10.06 -9.40 -2.12
C GLY A 441 11.21 -9.63 -1.14
N GLU A 442 12.32 -10.15 -1.68
CA GLU A 442 13.54 -10.51 -0.92
C GLU A 442 14.55 -9.37 -0.82
N LEU A 443 14.25 -8.18 -1.34
CA LEU A 443 15.17 -7.06 -1.40
C LEU A 443 14.68 -5.84 -0.61
N ILE A 444 15.63 -5.15 0.00
CA ILE A 444 15.49 -3.81 0.53
C ILE A 444 16.27 -2.88 -0.40
N PHE A 445 15.59 -1.86 -0.94
CA PHE A 445 16.22 -0.79 -1.70
C PHE A 445 16.61 0.32 -0.74
N TRP A 446 17.91 0.51 -0.58
CA TRP A 446 18.49 1.42 0.40
C TRP A 446 19.11 2.64 -0.28
N PRO A 447 18.43 3.80 -0.28
CA PRO A 447 18.96 5.00 -0.92
C PRO A 447 20.09 5.59 -0.09
N THR A 448 21.24 5.80 -0.70
CA THR A 448 22.35 6.59 -0.17
C THR A 448 22.36 7.96 -0.83
N THR A 449 23.32 8.83 -0.48
CA THR A 449 23.44 10.13 -1.14
C THR A 449 23.84 10.05 -2.62
N ARG A 450 24.20 8.87 -3.16
CA ARG A 450 24.71 8.71 -4.54
C ARG A 450 24.08 7.56 -5.32
N ASP A 451 23.63 6.53 -4.65
CA ASP A 451 23.13 5.30 -5.28
C ASP A 451 21.99 4.69 -4.46
N ILE A 452 21.34 3.69 -5.01
CA ILE A 452 20.38 2.83 -4.32
C ILE A 452 21.03 1.46 -4.19
N ARG A 453 21.42 1.09 -2.97
CA ARG A 453 22.00 -0.23 -2.70
C ARG A 453 20.91 -1.28 -2.58
N LEU A 454 21.16 -2.45 -3.14
CA LEU A 454 20.31 -3.61 -2.96
C LEU A 454 20.82 -4.42 -1.77
N VAL A 455 19.92 -4.73 -0.84
CA VAL A 455 20.21 -5.49 0.37
C VAL A 455 19.31 -6.72 0.43
N ASP A 456 19.87 -7.90 0.69
CA ASP A 456 19.13 -9.13 0.89
C ASP A 456 18.36 -9.04 2.22
N ARG A 457 17.04 -9.10 2.17
CA ARG A 457 16.17 -8.93 3.33
C ARG A 457 16.28 -10.06 4.35
N ARG A 458 16.76 -11.25 3.96
CA ARG A 458 16.96 -12.35 4.91
C ARG A 458 18.23 -12.16 5.70
N THR A 459 19.34 -11.86 5.03
CA THR A 459 20.68 -11.78 5.65
C THR A 459 21.00 -10.39 6.18
N GLY A 460 20.38 -9.34 5.62
CA GLY A 460 20.70 -7.95 5.93
C GLY A 460 21.97 -7.46 5.25
N GLU A 461 22.58 -8.26 4.37
CA GLU A 461 23.83 -7.91 3.70
C GLU A 461 23.58 -7.29 2.32
N PRO A 462 24.41 -6.32 1.89
CA PRO A 462 24.39 -5.83 0.51
C PRO A 462 24.60 -6.97 -0.48
N THR A 463 23.85 -6.96 -1.59
CA THR A 463 24.05 -7.95 -2.67
C THR A 463 25.32 -7.69 -3.49
N GLY A 464 25.93 -6.51 -3.32
CA GLY A 464 27.00 -6.00 -4.17
C GLY A 464 26.49 -5.19 -5.37
N GLU A 465 25.19 -5.25 -5.66
CA GLU A 465 24.55 -4.48 -6.72
C GLU A 465 24.00 -3.14 -6.21
N SER A 466 24.02 -2.13 -7.08
CA SER A 466 23.38 -0.85 -6.82
C SER A 466 22.87 -0.22 -8.12
N ALA A 467 21.85 0.63 -7.98
CA ALA A 467 21.36 1.47 -9.06
C ALA A 467 21.84 2.92 -8.85
N PRO A 468 22.47 3.56 -9.84
CA PRO A 468 22.99 4.93 -9.68
C PRO A 468 21.85 5.93 -9.57
N LEU A 469 21.90 6.88 -8.64
CA LEU A 469 20.96 8.01 -8.63
C LEU A 469 21.27 8.99 -9.76
N ALA A 470 20.23 9.51 -10.42
CA ALA A 470 20.39 10.51 -11.47
C ALA A 470 20.99 11.84 -10.96
N ALA A 471 20.79 12.14 -9.68
CA ALA A 471 21.40 13.27 -8.99
C ALA A 471 21.78 12.88 -7.55
N PRO A 472 22.86 13.44 -6.99
CA PRO A 472 23.21 13.19 -5.59
C PRO A 472 22.19 13.86 -4.65
N GLY A 473 22.12 13.36 -3.41
CA GLY A 473 21.24 13.89 -2.35
C GLY A 473 20.21 12.90 -1.80
N GLY A 474 20.19 11.66 -2.32
CA GLY A 474 19.26 10.63 -1.88
C GLY A 474 17.96 10.61 -2.67
N ALA A 475 17.09 9.67 -2.31
CA ALA A 475 15.78 9.50 -2.94
C ALA A 475 14.76 8.92 -1.95
N ASN A 476 13.49 9.31 -2.09
CA ASN A 476 12.37 8.57 -1.53
C ASN A 476 11.91 7.54 -2.57
N LEU A 477 11.88 6.27 -2.15
CA LEU A 477 11.67 5.16 -3.05
C LEU A 477 10.23 4.66 -3.02
N ALA A 478 9.73 4.25 -4.19
CA ALA A 478 8.46 3.54 -4.33
C ALA A 478 8.63 2.37 -5.31
N VAL A 479 8.08 1.21 -4.98
CA VAL A 479 8.13 0.04 -5.87
C VAL A 479 6.74 -0.18 -6.43
N VAL A 480 6.59 0.01 -7.74
CA VAL A 480 5.30 0.07 -8.41
C VAL A 480 5.20 -1.04 -9.46
N GLU A 481 4.03 -1.65 -9.57
CA GLU A 481 3.70 -2.52 -10.70
C GLU A 481 2.85 -1.75 -11.70
N PHE A 482 3.08 -2.00 -12.99
CA PHE A 482 2.36 -1.37 -14.09
C PHE A 482 2.17 -2.40 -15.23
N GLN A 483 1.18 -2.19 -16.08
CA GLN A 483 1.01 -2.96 -17.30
C GLN A 483 1.81 -2.33 -18.43
N ASP A 484 2.70 -3.11 -19.05
CA ASP A 484 3.42 -2.66 -20.23
C ASP A 484 2.52 -2.59 -21.47
N LYS A 485 3.10 -2.17 -22.60
CA LYS A 485 2.40 -2.05 -23.90
C LYS A 485 1.78 -3.36 -24.40
N ASP A 486 2.29 -4.51 -23.94
CA ASP A 486 1.86 -5.84 -24.32
C ASP A 486 0.85 -6.41 -23.30
N GLY A 487 0.41 -5.59 -22.32
CA GLY A 487 -0.51 -5.96 -21.25
C GLY A 487 0.12 -6.82 -20.16
N ARG A 488 1.45 -6.99 -20.16
CA ARG A 488 2.14 -7.78 -19.14
C ARG A 488 2.41 -6.93 -17.91
N LEU A 489 2.17 -7.52 -16.74
CA LEU A 489 2.52 -6.89 -15.48
C LEU A 489 4.06 -6.82 -15.36
N SER A 490 4.57 -5.62 -15.16
CA SER A 490 5.98 -5.29 -15.03
C SER A 490 6.18 -4.43 -13.79
N GLN A 491 7.42 -4.36 -13.30
CA GLN A 491 7.77 -3.63 -12.08
C GLN A 491 8.74 -2.49 -12.40
N LEU A 492 8.58 -1.37 -11.72
CA LEU A 492 9.57 -0.29 -11.66
C LEU A 492 9.89 0.05 -10.21
N LEU A 493 11.16 0.35 -9.96
CA LEU A 493 11.57 1.12 -8.79
C LEU A 493 11.57 2.59 -9.20
N LEU A 494 10.77 3.40 -8.52
CA LEU A 494 10.77 4.86 -8.65
C LEU A 494 11.63 5.47 -7.54
N ALA A 495 12.47 6.43 -7.90
CA ALA A 495 13.31 7.18 -6.98
C ALA A 495 13.04 8.68 -7.17
N ALA A 496 12.37 9.30 -6.19
CA ALA A 496 12.14 10.74 -6.18
C ALA A 496 13.24 11.43 -5.36
N GLY A 497 14.17 12.07 -6.06
CA GLY A 497 15.15 12.98 -5.47
C GLY A 497 14.62 14.41 -5.34
N ALA A 498 15.50 15.36 -5.07
CA ALA A 498 15.13 16.77 -5.00
C ALA A 498 14.88 17.40 -6.39
N ALA A 499 15.53 16.90 -7.44
CA ALA A 499 15.47 17.51 -8.78
C ALA A 499 15.09 16.52 -9.90
N GLN A 500 14.97 15.23 -9.58
CA GLN A 500 14.73 14.18 -10.55
C GLN A 500 13.77 13.13 -9.97
N LEU A 501 12.86 12.65 -10.82
CA LEU A 501 12.17 11.38 -10.62
C LEU A 501 12.73 10.37 -11.62
N THR A 502 13.36 9.32 -11.11
CA THR A 502 14.03 8.30 -11.91
C THR A 502 13.30 6.97 -11.77
N ALA A 503 13.09 6.27 -12.88
CA ALA A 503 12.57 4.91 -12.87
C ALA A 503 13.64 3.91 -13.27
N TYR A 504 13.73 2.83 -12.52
CA TYR A 504 14.62 1.71 -12.78
C TYR A 504 13.80 0.49 -13.13
N ARG A 505 14.22 -0.22 -14.17
CA ARG A 505 13.66 -1.52 -14.51
C ARG A 505 14.54 -2.61 -13.96
N ARG A 506 13.90 -3.71 -13.56
CA ARG A 506 14.59 -4.94 -13.20
C ARG A 506 15.24 -5.54 -14.45
N ILE A 507 16.48 -5.99 -14.31
CA ILE A 507 17.19 -6.81 -15.30
C ILE A 507 17.47 -8.18 -14.70
N GLU A 508 17.46 -9.21 -15.54
CA GLU A 508 17.94 -10.52 -15.13
C GLU A 508 19.45 -10.44 -14.90
N ALA A 509 19.95 -11.20 -13.91
CA ALA A 509 21.38 -11.28 -13.63
C ALA A 509 22.15 -11.58 -14.93
N ALA A 510 23.25 -10.87 -15.17
CA ALA A 510 24.07 -11.06 -16.37
C ALA A 510 24.64 -12.49 -16.51
N ASP A 511 24.61 -13.29 -15.45
CA ASP A 511 24.98 -14.70 -15.47
C ASP A 511 23.83 -15.55 -14.97
N GLY A 512 23.22 -16.35 -15.86
CA GLY A 512 22.20 -17.35 -15.56
C GLY A 512 22.66 -18.51 -14.68
N ARG A 513 23.54 -18.26 -13.70
CA ARG A 513 23.84 -19.22 -12.64
C ARG A 513 22.79 -19.05 -11.55
N PRO A 514 22.04 -20.10 -11.20
CA PRO A 514 21.22 -20.06 -10.01
C PRO A 514 22.11 -19.70 -8.82
N ALA A 515 21.62 -18.82 -7.94
CA ALA A 515 22.24 -18.57 -6.65
C ALA A 515 22.57 -19.94 -6.03
N ALA A 516 23.85 -20.16 -5.71
CA ALA A 516 24.30 -21.41 -5.15
C ALA A 516 23.39 -21.75 -3.95
N ALA A 517 22.65 -22.86 -4.05
CA ALA A 517 21.92 -23.38 -2.92
C ALA A 517 22.93 -23.58 -1.79
N ASP A 518 22.75 -22.86 -0.68
CA ASP A 518 23.50 -23.02 0.56
C ASP A 518 23.48 -24.52 0.92
N ARG A 519 24.57 -25.24 0.61
CA ARG A 519 24.83 -26.52 1.25
C ARG A 519 25.26 -26.20 2.68
N PRO A 520 24.61 -26.76 3.71
CA PRO A 520 25.13 -26.65 5.06
C PRO A 520 26.54 -27.22 5.09
N ALA A 521 27.46 -26.50 5.72
CA ALA A 521 28.85 -26.90 5.85
C ALA A 521 28.92 -28.28 6.52
N ASP A 522 29.43 -29.26 5.78
CA ASP A 522 29.80 -30.56 6.33
C ASP A 522 30.85 -30.33 7.42
N VAL A 523 30.52 -30.77 8.62
CA VAL A 523 31.41 -30.84 9.77
C VAL A 523 32.43 -31.94 9.47
N ASN A 524 33.59 -31.56 8.95
CA ASN A 524 34.76 -32.45 8.92
C ASN A 524 35.21 -32.69 10.37
N GLY A 525 34.89 -33.88 10.90
CA GLY A 525 35.56 -34.43 12.06
C GLY A 525 37.04 -34.75 11.73
N PRO A 526 37.97 -34.61 12.69
CA PRO A 526 39.37 -34.89 12.43
C PRO A 526 39.62 -36.40 12.39
N GLU A 527 40.35 -36.83 11.36
CA GLU A 527 40.95 -38.17 11.28
C GLU A 527 41.85 -38.45 12.49
N LYS A 528 41.60 -39.58 13.15
CA LYS A 528 42.61 -40.46 13.74
C LYS A 528 42.13 -41.91 13.69
#